data_AF-A0A9D1LJ44-F1
#
_entry.id   AF-A0A9D1LJ44-F1
#
_cell.length_a   1.000
_cell.length_b   1.000
_cell.length_c   1.000
_cell.angle_alpha   90.00
_cell.angle_beta   90.00
_cell.angle_gamma   90.00
#
_symmetry.space_group_name_H-M   'P 1'
#
loop_
_entity.id
_entity.type
_entity.pdbx_description
1 polymer ?
#
loop_
_entity_poly.entity_id
_entity_poly.type
_entity_poly.pdbx_seq_one_letter_code
_entity_poly.pdbx_strand_id
1 'polypeptide(L)' 'MMEKDAKEQYGVTLVSYLQMVRITHAKQMLRFTDKKIEEIGFACGVGEPAYFSRIFKKVEGISPSEYRDLW' A
#
# COMPACT_ATOMS: atom_id res chain seq x y z
N MET A 1 -21.92 17.94 -12.06
CA MET A 1 -22.26 16.53 -11.72
C MET A 1 -21.28 15.58 -12.43
N MET A 2 -19.96 15.81 -12.33
CA MET A 2 -18.93 15.03 -13.04
C MET A 2 -18.11 14.13 -12.10
N GLU A 3 -18.70 13.68 -10.99
CA GLU A 3 -18.02 12.80 -10.02
C GLU A 3 -18.56 11.37 -10.02
N LYS A 4 -19.70 11.11 -10.69
CA LYS A 4 -20.38 9.81 -10.59
C LYS A 4 -19.99 8.78 -11.65
N ASP A 5 -19.38 9.17 -12.77
CA ASP A 5 -19.23 8.27 -13.93
C ASP A 5 -17.78 7.84 -14.24
N ALA A 6 -16.86 7.94 -13.27
CA ALA A 6 -15.50 7.40 -13.40
C ALA A 6 -15.35 5.97 -12.84
N LYS A 7 -16.45 5.36 -12.37
CA LYS A 7 -16.42 4.08 -11.63
C LYS A 7 -16.57 2.83 -12.49
N GLU A 8 -17.11 2.93 -13.70
CA GLU A 8 -17.57 1.73 -14.42
C GLU A 8 -16.76 1.34 -15.67
N GLN A 9 -15.85 2.18 -16.17
CA GLN A 9 -15.15 1.88 -17.44
C GLN A 9 -13.62 1.81 -17.35
N TYR A 10 -13.02 2.31 -16.28
CA TYR A 10 -11.58 2.20 -16.02
C TYR A 10 -11.40 1.84 -14.54
N GLY A 11 -11.47 0.54 -14.23
CA GLY A 11 -11.55 -0.02 -12.86
C GLY A 11 -10.39 0.30 -11.91
N VAL A 12 -9.46 1.17 -12.29
CA VAL A 12 -8.38 1.66 -11.45
C VAL A 12 -8.29 3.18 -11.60
N THR A 13 -8.76 3.90 -10.59
CA THR A 13 -8.47 5.34 -10.49
C THR A 13 -6.96 5.56 -10.35
N LEU A 14 -6.45 6.73 -10.77
CA LEU A 14 -5.03 7.09 -10.58
C LEU A 14 -4.56 6.88 -9.12
N VAL A 15 -5.44 7.16 -8.16
CA VAL A 15 -5.20 6.95 -6.73
C VAL A 15 -5.01 5.47 -6.40
N SER A 16 -5.89 4.60 -6.91
CA SER A 16 -5.78 3.15 -6.71
C SER A 16 -4.53 2.58 -7.35
N TYR A 17 -4.17 3.06 -8.55
CA TYR A 17 -2.94 2.64 -9.23
C TYR A 17 -1.70 3.03 -8.42
N LEU A 18 -1.64 4.28 -7.96
CA LEU A 18 -0.55 4.76 -7.12
C LEU A 18 -0.43 3.97 -5.82
N GLN A 19 -1.57 3.62 -5.18
CA GLN A 19 -1.58 2.77 -4.00
C GLN A 19 -1.00 1.39 -4.29
N MET A 20 -1.37 0.73 -5.40
CA MET A 20 -0.81 -0.57 -5.77
C MET A 20 0.71 -0.48 -5.95
N VAL A 21 1.21 0.51 -6.69
CA VAL A 21 2.67 0.70 -6.90
C VAL A 21 3.40 0.88 -5.57
N ARG A 22 2.87 1.69 -4.65
CA ARG A 22 3.45 1.89 -3.31
C ARG A 22 3.47 0.60 -2.49
N ILE A 23 2.40 -0.18 -2.51
CA ILE A 23 2.34 -1.46 -1.79
C ILE A 23 3.29 -2.49 -2.40
N THR A 24 3.43 -2.55 -3.72
CA THR A 24 4.41 -3.42 -4.37
C THR A 24 5.83 -3.11 -3.90
N HIS A 25 6.20 -1.83 -3.82
CA HIS A 25 7.50 -1.42 -3.29
C HIS A 25 7.65 -1.78 -1.81
N ALA A 26 6.62 -1.54 -0.99
CA ALA A 26 6.63 -1.90 0.42
C ALA A 26 6.86 -3.41 0.64
N LYS A 27 6.22 -4.28 -0.17
CA LYS A 27 6.40 -5.74 -0.11
C LYS A 27 7.85 -6.16 -0.37
N GLN A 28 8.54 -5.48 -1.29
CA GLN A 28 9.96 -5.74 -1.55
C GLN A 28 10.81 -5.35 -0.33
N MET A 29 10.58 -4.17 0.23
CA MET A 29 11.30 -3.72 1.42
C MET A 29 11.04 -4.62 2.63
N LEU A 30 9.81 -5.10 2.82
CA LEU A 30 9.46 -6.01 3.91
C LEU A 30 10.18 -7.36 3.82
N ARG A 31 10.43 -7.87 2.60
CA ARG A 31 11.13 -9.14 2.35
C ARG A 31 12.65 -9.04 2.40
N PHE A 32 13.19 -7.93 1.90
CA PHE A 32 14.63 -7.84 1.63
C PHE A 32 15.36 -6.88 2.56
N THR A 33 14.67 -6.30 3.54
CA THR A 33 15.27 -5.41 4.54
C THR A 33 14.67 -5.63 5.92
N ASP A 34 15.45 -5.27 6.94
CA ASP A 34 15.08 -5.25 8.35
C ASP A 34 14.49 -3.91 8.83
N LYS A 35 14.25 -2.98 7.89
CA LYS A 35 13.72 -1.64 8.20
C LYS A 35 12.41 -1.72 8.98
N LYS A 36 12.21 -0.77 9.89
CA LYS A 36 10.95 -0.66 10.63
C LYS A 36 9.80 -0.37 9.66
N ILE A 37 8.61 -0.87 9.98
CA ILE A 37 7.41 -0.70 9.16
C ILE A 37 7.11 0.78 8.91
N GLU A 38 7.37 1.63 9.90
CA GLU A 38 7.27 3.08 9.79
C GLU A 38 8.23 3.65 8.72
N GLU A 39 9.51 3.27 8.74
CA GLU A 39 10.50 3.69 7.75
C GLU A 39 10.12 3.25 6.34
N ILE A 40 9.55 2.04 6.20
CA ILE A 40 9.04 1.53 4.93
C ILE A 40 7.85 2.36 4.44
N GLY A 41 6.92 2.71 5.34
CA GLY A 41 5.80 3.60 5.03
C GLY A 41 6.29 4.95 4.48
N PHE A 42 7.22 5.59 5.18
CA PHE A 42 7.85 6.83 4.74
C PHE A 42 8.53 6.69 3.37
N ALA A 43 9.32 5.64 3.16
CA ALA A 43 10.00 5.37 1.89
C ALA A 43 9.02 5.11 0.73
N CYS A 44 7.82 4.60 1.02
CA CYS A 44 6.75 4.39 0.04
C CYS A 44 5.86 5.63 -0.16
N GLY A 45 6.22 6.79 0.41
CA GLY A 45 5.46 8.03 0.28
C GLY A 45 4.16 8.03 1.10
N VAL A 46 4.13 7.27 2.20
CA VAL A 46 3.01 7.15 3.14
C VAL A 46 3.51 7.43 4.55
N GLY A 47 3.54 8.71 4.91
CA GLY A 47 4.16 9.18 6.17
C GLY A 47 3.36 8.93 7.45
N GLU A 48 2.17 8.35 7.36
CA GLU A 48 1.37 7.98 8.54
C GLU A 48 1.35 6.44 8.68
N PRO A 49 2.02 5.86 9.69
CA PRO A 49 2.16 4.40 9.83
C PRO A 49 0.82 3.65 9.95
N ALA A 50 -0.15 4.25 10.65
CA ALA A 50 -1.49 3.70 10.79
C ALA A 50 -2.22 3.65 9.43
N TYR A 51 -2.10 4.73 8.65
CA TYR A 51 -2.65 4.77 7.30
C TYR A 51 -1.97 3.78 6.37
N PHE A 52 -0.63 3.70 6.40
CA PHE A 52 0.15 2.72 5.64
C PHE A 52 -0.32 1.29 5.93
N SER A 53 -0.44 0.93 7.21
CA SER A 53 -0.88 -0.41 7.62
C SER A 53 -2.29 -0.72 7.12
N ARG A 54 -3.20 0.27 7.15
CA ARG A 54 -4.56 0.15 6.64
C ARG A 54 -4.61 -0.07 5.12
N ILE A 55 -3.85 0.70 4.34
CA ILE A 55 -3.83 0.53 2.89
C ILE A 55 -3.13 -0.77 2.48
N PHE A 56 -2.06 -1.16 3.19
CA PHE A 56 -1.34 -2.40 2.93
C PHE A 56 -2.27 -3.59 3.16
N LYS A 57 -2.96 -3.63 4.31
CA LYS A 57 -3.95 -4.67 4.60
C LYS A 57 -5.11 -4.69 3.61
N LYS A 58 -5.55 -3.52 3.12
CA LYS A 58 -6.60 -3.44 2.10
C LYS A 58 -6.17 -4.06 0.77
N VAL A 59 -4.90 -3.90 0.39
CA VAL A 59 -4.37 -4.38 -0.90
C VAL A 59 -3.91 -5.84 -0.82
N GLU A 60 -3.21 -6.23 0.24
CA GLU A 60 -2.59 -7.56 0.40
C GLU A 60 -3.47 -8.55 1.20
N GLY A 61 -4.43 -8.05 1.99
CA GLY A 61 -5.29 -8.86 2.86
C GLY A 61 -4.76 -9.06 4.28
N ILE A 62 -3.46 -8.87 4.50
CA ILE A 62 -2.79 -9.02 5.81
C ILE A 62 -1.98 -7.77 6.17
N SER A 63 -1.65 -7.59 7.45
CA SER A 63 -0.84 -6.45 7.89
C SER A 63 0.61 -6.53 7.39
N PRO A 64 1.35 -5.41 7.35
CA PRO A 64 2.77 -5.42 6.99
C PRO A 64 3.62 -6.33 7.88
N SER A 65 3.31 -6.40 9.19
CA SER A 65 4.00 -7.29 10.14
C SER A 65 3.74 -8.75 9.82
N GLU A 66 2.46 -9.13 9.66
CA GLU A 66 2.08 -10.51 9.28
C GLU A 66 2.72 -10.90 7.94
N TYR A 67 2.75 -9.97 6.98
CA TYR A 67 3.40 -10.21 5.70
C TYR A 67 4.90 -10.46 5.85
N ARG A 68 5.58 -9.72 6.73
CA ARG A 68 7.00 -9.95 7.03
C ARG A 68 7.22 -11.32 7.65
N ASP A 69 6.39 -11.74 8.60
CA ASP A 69 6.56 -13.02 9.30
C ASP A 69 6.37 -14.25 8.37
N LEU A 70 5.79 -14.06 7.18
CA LEU A 70 5.67 -15.10 6.15
C LEU A 70 6.95 -15.32 5.33
N TRP A 71 7.96 -14.46 5.44
CA TRP A 71 9.19 -14.46 4.61
C TRP A 71 10.45 -14.31 5.46
#